data_AF-A0AAW5YRH0-F1
#
_entry.id   AF-A0AAW5YRH0-F1
#
_cell.length_a   1.000
_cell.length_b   1.000
_cell.length_c   1.000
_cell.angle_alpha   90.00
_cell.angle_beta   90.00
_cell.angle_gamma   90.00
#
_symmetry.space_group_name_H-M   'P 1'
#
loop_
_entity.id
_entity.type
_entity.pdbx_description
1 polymer ?
#
loop_
_entity_poly.entity_id
_entity_poly.type
_entity_poly.pdbx_seq_one_letter_code
_entity_poly.pdbx_strand_id
1 'polypeptide(L)'
;MDAKWVISQLDKGVLMKDVARHLGVSDSTVRTKLKKAGYIAINKHWVKGNGEQLLNDETTTEEQVKNIETTPKEQAYNNLTTSNPFSNEEIEIIREMINNFKQVDTKAEKGLYDRIGERETGNERNNIFLNTNTQNMFDDFIAEKNLTKKKSLIVELALEDFIKKYS
;
A
#
# COMPACT_ATOMS: atom_id res chain seq x y z
N MET A 1 26.55 -13.30 -14.75
CA MET A 1 25.27 -12.97 -15.41
C MET A 1 25.50 -11.69 -16.18
N ASP A 2 25.50 -11.76 -17.49
CA ASP A 2 25.55 -10.57 -18.35
C ASP A 2 24.17 -9.94 -18.45
N ALA A 3 24.06 -8.66 -18.12
CA ALA A 3 22.82 -7.91 -18.23
C ALA A 3 22.39 -7.72 -19.69
N LYS A 4 23.33 -7.56 -20.64
CA LYS A 4 23.01 -7.36 -22.06
C LYS A 4 22.36 -8.60 -22.66
N TRP A 5 22.91 -9.79 -22.37
CA TRP A 5 22.31 -11.06 -22.79
C TRP A 5 20.89 -11.23 -22.24
N VAL A 6 20.67 -10.93 -20.96
CA VAL A 6 19.33 -11.03 -20.31
C VAL A 6 18.31 -10.14 -20.99
N ILE A 7 18.66 -8.88 -21.27
CA ILE A 7 17.80 -7.93 -22.00
C ILE A 7 17.48 -8.46 -23.40
N SER A 8 18.49 -8.98 -24.13
CA SER A 8 18.28 -9.57 -25.45
C SER A 8 17.31 -10.77 -25.45
N GLN A 9 17.20 -11.53 -24.36
CA GLN A 9 16.18 -12.59 -24.24
C GLN A 9 14.80 -12.03 -23.94
N LEU A 10 14.70 -11.03 -23.04
CA LEU A 10 13.44 -10.37 -22.69
C LEU A 10 12.82 -9.64 -23.90
N ASP A 11 13.64 -8.97 -24.72
CA ASP A 11 13.19 -8.30 -25.95
C ASP A 11 12.73 -9.29 -27.04
N LYS A 12 13.22 -10.54 -27.01
CA LYS A 12 12.72 -11.65 -27.84
C LYS A 12 11.42 -12.28 -27.29
N GLY A 13 10.86 -11.74 -26.21
CA GLY A 13 9.65 -12.26 -25.57
C GLY A 13 9.87 -13.46 -24.64
N VAL A 14 11.11 -13.82 -24.33
CA VAL A 14 11.39 -14.88 -23.34
C VAL A 14 10.99 -14.38 -21.96
N LEU A 15 10.23 -15.18 -21.22
CA LEU A 15 9.75 -14.79 -19.89
C LEU A 15 10.89 -14.76 -18.85
N MET A 16 10.83 -13.77 -17.95
CA MET A 16 11.81 -13.58 -16.87
C MET A 16 12.09 -14.88 -16.08
N LYS A 17 11.05 -15.66 -15.78
CA LYS A 17 11.12 -16.94 -15.06
C LYS A 17 11.97 -18.00 -15.76
N ASP A 18 12.00 -17.99 -17.09
CA ASP A 18 12.70 -18.98 -17.90
C ASP A 18 14.17 -18.55 -18.11
N VAL A 19 14.42 -17.24 -18.22
CA VAL A 19 15.76 -16.65 -18.11
C VAL A 19 16.38 -16.92 -16.73
N ALA A 20 15.60 -16.75 -15.66
CA ALA A 20 16.02 -17.03 -14.29
C ALA A 20 16.37 -18.52 -14.08
N ARG A 21 15.50 -19.42 -14.58
CA ARG A 21 15.75 -20.88 -14.56
C ARG A 21 17.01 -21.27 -15.33
N HIS A 22 17.23 -20.72 -16.52
CA HIS A 22 18.45 -20.97 -17.31
C HIS A 22 19.72 -20.50 -16.59
N LEU A 23 19.63 -19.41 -15.83
CA LEU A 23 20.74 -18.86 -15.05
C LEU A 23 20.88 -19.46 -13.64
N GLY A 24 20.04 -20.42 -13.25
CA GLY A 24 20.06 -21.05 -11.92
C GLY A 24 19.77 -20.09 -10.76
N VAL A 25 19.01 -19.02 -10.98
CA VAL A 25 18.71 -17.97 -9.98
C VAL A 25 17.21 -17.67 -9.90
N SER A 26 16.79 -16.92 -8.88
CA SER A 26 15.41 -16.42 -8.80
C SER A 26 15.15 -15.21 -9.70
N ASP A 27 13.91 -15.03 -10.14
CA ASP A 27 13.43 -13.84 -10.86
C ASP A 27 13.80 -12.52 -10.14
N SER A 28 13.73 -12.52 -8.80
CA SER A 28 14.13 -11.38 -7.96
C SER A 28 15.63 -11.10 -8.08
N THR A 29 16.47 -12.14 -8.12
CA THR A 29 17.92 -12.00 -8.33
C THR A 29 18.23 -11.41 -9.71
N VAL A 30 17.49 -11.82 -10.75
CA VAL A 30 17.64 -11.26 -12.11
C VAL A 30 17.25 -9.78 -12.11
N ARG A 31 16.08 -9.44 -11.55
CA ARG A 31 15.57 -8.06 -11.41
C ARG A 31 16.55 -7.14 -10.68
N THR A 32 17.11 -7.58 -9.55
CA THR A 32 18.08 -6.80 -8.77
C THR A 32 19.40 -6.60 -9.53
N LYS A 33 19.87 -7.62 -10.27
CA LYS A 33 21.08 -7.49 -11.10
C LYS A 33 20.87 -6.57 -12.30
N LEU A 34 19.70 -6.57 -12.93
CA LEU A 34 19.35 -5.61 -13.98
C LEU A 34 19.32 -4.17 -13.44
N LYS A 35 18.66 -3.93 -12.29
CA LYS A 35 18.70 -2.62 -11.61
C LYS A 35 20.13 -2.17 -11.29
N LYS A 36 20.96 -3.04 -10.70
CA LYS A 36 22.39 -2.73 -10.43
C LYS A 36 23.21 -2.45 -11.69
N ALA A 37 22.79 -2.96 -12.86
CA ALA A 37 23.40 -2.66 -14.15
C ALA A 37 22.81 -1.41 -14.84
N GLY A 38 21.98 -0.63 -14.13
CA GLY A 38 21.37 0.60 -14.64
C GLY A 38 20.16 0.39 -15.55
N TYR A 39 19.48 -0.76 -15.49
CA TYR A 39 18.25 -0.99 -16.26
C TYR A 39 17.00 -0.74 -15.40
N ILE A 40 16.00 -0.10 -16.01
CA ILE A 40 14.70 0.22 -15.42
C ILE A 40 13.57 -0.41 -16.24
N ALA A 41 12.48 -0.80 -15.58
CA ALA A 41 11.33 -1.41 -16.22
C ALA A 41 10.29 -0.35 -16.58
N ILE A 42 10.03 -0.13 -17.87
CA ILE A 42 9.04 0.81 -18.41
C ILE A 42 8.10 0.03 -19.33
N ASN A 43 6.78 0.12 -19.10
CA ASN A 43 5.75 -0.49 -19.96
C ASN A 43 6.02 -1.97 -20.31
N LYS A 44 6.46 -2.77 -19.32
CA LYS A 44 6.86 -4.19 -19.43
C LYS A 44 8.19 -4.47 -20.17
N HIS A 45 8.84 -3.45 -20.74
CA HIS A 45 10.19 -3.54 -21.32
C HIS A 45 11.25 -3.10 -20.32
N TRP A 46 12.51 -3.50 -20.55
CA TRP A 46 13.65 -3.09 -19.73
C TRP A 46 14.59 -2.21 -20.55
N VAL A 47 14.67 -0.93 -20.19
CA VAL A 47 15.52 0.05 -20.88
C VAL A 47 16.69 0.44 -20.00
N LYS A 48 17.80 0.85 -20.61
CA LYS A 48 18.94 1.40 -19.88
C LYS A 48 18.56 2.80 -19.39
N GLY A 49 18.56 3.02 -18.07
CA GLY A 49 18.31 4.31 -17.46
C GLY A 49 19.50 5.26 -17.68
N ASN A 50 19.19 6.53 -17.94
CA ASN A 50 20.18 7.57 -18.20
C ASN A 50 20.76 8.11 -16.89
N GLY A 51 21.61 7.32 -16.21
CA GLY A 51 22.57 7.79 -15.19
C GLY A 51 22.05 8.27 -13.83
N GLU A 52 20.86 8.87 -13.74
CA GLU A 52 20.45 9.71 -12.59
C GLU A 52 19.49 9.05 -11.60
N GLN A 53 19.14 7.77 -11.78
CA GLN A 53 18.21 7.05 -10.91
C GLN A 53 18.77 5.72 -10.39
N LEU A 54 19.80 5.80 -9.55
CA LEU A 54 20.21 4.71 -8.67
C LEU A 54 20.56 5.23 -7.27
N LEU A 55 20.05 4.53 -6.24
CA LEU A 55 20.21 4.79 -4.80
C LEU A 55 19.34 5.90 -4.19
N ASN A 56 18.02 5.69 -4.18
CA ASN A 56 17.19 6.05 -3.02
C ASN A 56 16.61 4.77 -2.43
N ASP A 57 17.23 4.27 -1.36
CA ASP A 57 16.47 3.66 -0.28
C ASP A 57 15.88 4.82 0.56
N GLU A 58 14.72 4.60 1.19
CA GLU A 58 13.96 5.53 2.06
C GLU A 58 13.11 6.66 1.43
N THR A 59 11.87 6.76 1.94
CA THR A 59 10.96 7.92 2.08
C THR A 59 10.47 8.77 0.88
N THR A 60 9.15 8.67 0.64
CA THR A 60 8.16 9.79 0.58
C THR A 60 8.13 10.80 -0.60
N THR A 61 6.90 11.25 -0.92
CA THR A 61 6.49 12.43 -1.74
C THR A 61 6.64 12.40 -3.29
N GLU A 62 5.48 12.50 -3.97
CA GLU A 62 5.03 13.61 -4.87
C GLU A 62 6.10 14.53 -5.51
N GLU A 63 5.99 15.07 -6.75
CA GLU A 63 5.02 15.01 -7.88
C GLU A 63 5.79 15.41 -9.20
N GLN A 64 5.32 15.40 -10.45
CA GLN A 64 4.01 15.10 -11.07
C GLN A 64 4.19 14.28 -12.40
N VAL A 65 4.16 14.75 -13.67
CA VAL A 65 3.93 16.06 -14.35
C VAL A 65 3.27 15.85 -15.73
N LYS A 66 2.14 16.52 -16.06
CA LYS A 66 1.71 16.79 -17.46
C LYS A 66 0.76 18.00 -17.59
N ASN A 67 1.25 19.04 -18.27
CA ASN A 67 0.53 20.29 -18.55
C ASN A 67 -0.66 20.10 -19.52
N ILE A 68 -1.80 20.74 -19.23
CA ILE A 68 -2.70 21.33 -20.25
C ILE A 68 -3.32 22.64 -19.69
N GLU A 69 -3.15 23.71 -20.48
CA GLU A 69 -3.91 24.97 -20.58
C GLU A 69 -4.12 25.93 -19.38
N THR A 70 -3.89 27.21 -19.72
CA THR A 70 -4.02 28.41 -18.90
C THR A 70 -5.45 28.77 -18.54
N THR A 71 -5.70 29.04 -17.26
CA THR A 71 -6.78 29.92 -16.80
C THR A 71 -6.26 30.70 -15.59
N PRO A 72 -6.37 32.04 -15.54
CA PRO A 72 -5.80 32.82 -14.44
C PRO A 72 -6.63 32.61 -13.18
N LYS A 73 -6.16 31.72 -12.28
CA LYS A 73 -6.69 31.64 -10.93
C LYS A 73 -6.18 32.83 -10.13
N GLU A 74 -7.12 33.65 -9.67
CA GLU A 74 -6.87 34.67 -8.65
C GLU A 74 -6.18 34.01 -7.44
N GLN A 75 -5.04 34.57 -7.03
CA GLN A 75 -4.45 34.21 -5.76
C GLN A 75 -5.32 34.81 -4.65
N ALA A 76 -6.08 33.96 -3.97
CA ALA A 76 -6.78 34.34 -2.76
C ALA A 76 -5.74 34.77 -1.71
N TYR A 77 -5.69 36.08 -1.42
CA TYR A 77 -4.87 36.66 -0.36
C TYR A 77 -5.42 36.26 1.02
N ASN A 78 -5.24 35.00 1.40
CA ASN A 78 -5.65 34.44 2.69
C ASN A 78 -4.67 34.82 3.82
N ASN A 79 -4.29 36.11 3.87
CA ASN A 79 -3.50 36.72 4.93
C ASN A 79 -4.11 38.06 5.36
N LEU A 80 -5.45 38.13 5.42
CA LEU A 80 -6.11 39.17 6.20
C LEU A 80 -6.11 38.72 7.67
N THR A 81 -5.10 39.14 8.40
CA THR A 81 -4.97 38.91 9.84
C THR A 81 -6.05 39.70 10.58
N THR A 82 -7.28 39.17 10.63
CA THR A 82 -8.31 39.66 11.53
C THR A 82 -7.89 39.36 12.96
N SER A 83 -7.26 40.34 13.60
CA SER A 83 -6.81 40.25 14.99
C SER A 83 -8.01 40.28 15.94
N ASN A 84 -8.66 39.13 16.09
CA ASN A 84 -9.45 38.82 17.27
C ASN A 84 -9.15 37.36 17.64
N PRO A 85 -8.04 37.09 18.37
CA PRO A 85 -7.87 35.78 18.97
C PRO A 85 -9.08 35.51 19.87
N PHE A 86 -9.57 34.26 19.85
CA PHE A 86 -10.68 33.80 20.67
C PHE A 86 -10.57 34.31 22.11
N SER A 87 -11.68 34.74 22.70
CA SER A 87 -11.71 35.15 24.09
C SER A 87 -11.31 33.99 25.01
N ASN A 88 -10.91 34.28 26.25
CA ASN A 88 -10.54 33.21 27.18
C ASN A 88 -11.70 32.24 27.42
N GLU A 89 -12.93 32.75 27.43
CA GLU A 89 -14.18 32.00 27.54
C GLU A 89 -14.42 31.11 26.31
N GLU A 90 -14.21 31.64 25.09
CA GLU A 90 -14.29 30.83 23.86
C GLU A 90 -13.21 29.72 23.83
N ILE A 91 -12.00 30.03 24.30
CA ILE A 91 -10.92 29.04 24.45
C ILE A 91 -11.27 27.98 25.50
N GLU A 92 -11.92 28.33 26.60
CA GLU A 92 -12.41 27.35 27.59
C GLU A 92 -13.53 26.47 27.03
N ILE A 93 -14.50 27.04 26.31
CA ILE A 93 -15.55 26.27 25.61
C ILE A 93 -14.92 25.28 24.62
N ILE A 94 -13.91 25.70 23.83
CA ILE A 94 -13.20 24.81 22.91
C ILE A 94 -12.43 23.72 23.67
N ARG A 95 -11.78 24.04 24.79
CA ARG A 95 -11.11 23.05 25.65
C ARG A 95 -12.10 22.04 26.25
N GLU A 96 -13.27 22.50 26.68
CA GLU A 96 -14.34 21.65 27.19
C GLU A 96 -14.87 20.71 26.10
N MET A 97 -15.17 21.24 24.91
CA MET A 97 -15.57 20.44 23.74
C MET A 97 -14.52 19.37 23.39
N ILE A 98 -13.23 19.72 23.39
CA ILE A 98 -12.13 18.77 23.13
C ILE A 98 -12.01 17.72 24.25
N ASN A 99 -12.16 18.11 25.51
CA ASN A 99 -12.11 17.17 26.64
C ASN A 99 -13.33 16.23 26.65
N ASN A 100 -14.50 16.72 26.31
CA ASN A 100 -15.71 15.92 26.16
C ASN A 100 -15.58 14.96 24.97
N PHE A 101 -15.03 15.41 23.83
CA PHE A 101 -14.74 14.55 22.68
C PHE A 101 -13.71 13.45 22.99
N LYS A 102 -12.67 13.75 23.79
CA LYS A 102 -11.70 12.75 24.27
C LYS A 102 -12.27 11.78 25.32
N GLN A 103 -13.30 12.17 26.05
CA GLN A 103 -14.02 11.34 27.01
C GLN A 103 -15.11 10.48 26.37
N VAL A 104 -15.62 10.88 25.20
CA VAL A 104 -16.30 9.91 24.32
C VAL A 104 -15.25 8.88 23.95
N ASP A 105 -15.39 7.71 24.56
CA ASP A 105 -14.64 6.50 24.31
C ASP A 105 -14.94 6.04 22.88
N THR A 106 -14.39 6.77 21.90
CA THR A 106 -14.17 6.34 20.53
C THR A 106 -13.10 5.26 20.58
N LYS A 107 -13.51 4.11 21.13
CA LYS A 107 -13.20 2.80 20.60
C LYS A 107 -13.69 2.76 19.16
N ALA A 108 -13.04 3.55 18.31
CA ALA A 108 -12.86 3.20 16.92
C ALA A 108 -12.09 1.89 16.98
N GLU A 109 -12.83 0.79 16.96
CA GLU A 109 -12.24 -0.53 16.78
C GLU A 109 -11.31 -0.42 15.57
N LYS A 110 -10.01 -0.64 15.81
CA LYS A 110 -9.00 -0.58 14.75
C LYS A 110 -9.56 -1.30 13.54
N GLY A 111 -9.57 -0.62 12.38
CA GLY A 111 -10.23 -1.14 11.20
C GLY A 111 -9.68 -2.53 10.89
N LEU A 112 -10.49 -3.38 10.24
CA LEU A 112 -10.07 -4.75 9.92
C LEU A 112 -8.67 -4.79 9.29
N TYR A 113 -8.36 -3.81 8.43
CA TYR A 113 -7.08 -3.60 7.77
C TYR A 113 -5.91 -3.29 8.74
N ASP A 114 -6.13 -2.47 9.76
CA ASP A 114 -5.13 -2.10 10.77
C ASP A 114 -4.79 -3.33 11.64
N ARG A 115 -5.83 -4.04 12.11
CA ARG A 115 -5.67 -5.31 12.86
C ARG A 115 -4.97 -6.40 12.05
N ILE A 116 -5.22 -6.43 10.74
CA ILE A 116 -4.56 -7.31 9.76
C ILE A 116 -3.09 -6.94 9.51
N GLY A 117 -2.68 -5.69 9.77
CA GLY A 117 -1.31 -5.21 9.61
C GLY A 117 -0.39 -5.56 10.78
N GLU A 118 -0.96 -5.62 11.99
CA GLU A 118 -0.21 -5.69 13.26
C GLU A 118 -0.02 -7.10 13.84
N ARG A 119 -0.68 -8.14 13.28
CA ARG A 119 -0.61 -9.52 13.79
C ARG A 119 0.34 -10.42 13.03
N GLU A 120 1.16 -11.15 13.78
CA GLU A 120 1.76 -12.40 13.32
C GLU A 120 0.69 -13.51 13.28
N THR A 121 0.74 -14.35 12.25
CA THR A 121 -0.18 -15.50 12.13
C THR A 121 0.46 -16.73 12.77
N GLY A 122 -0.30 -17.46 13.58
CA GLY A 122 0.12 -18.75 14.11
C GLY A 122 0.35 -19.76 12.98
N ASN A 123 1.35 -20.63 13.13
CA ASN A 123 1.72 -21.63 12.09
C ASN A 123 0.81 -22.87 12.04
N GLU A 124 -0.28 -22.91 12.81
CA GLU A 124 -1.19 -24.05 12.85
C GLU A 124 -2.14 -24.06 11.64
N ARG A 125 -2.05 -25.13 10.84
CA ARG A 125 -2.85 -25.28 9.63
C ARG A 125 -4.17 -26.00 9.91
N ASN A 126 -5.25 -25.23 10.00
CA ASN A 126 -6.61 -25.75 10.10
C ASN A 126 -7.29 -25.80 8.73
N ASN A 127 -7.98 -26.91 8.43
CA ASN A 127 -8.84 -27.03 7.26
C ASN A 127 -10.30 -26.78 7.69
N ILE A 128 -10.95 -25.80 7.06
CA ILE A 128 -12.38 -25.49 7.27
C ILE A 128 -13.18 -25.76 6.00
N PHE A 129 -14.43 -26.16 6.16
CA PHE A 129 -15.37 -26.33 5.05
C PHE A 129 -16.32 -25.13 5.01
N LEU A 130 -16.34 -24.41 3.88
CA LEU A 130 -17.27 -23.32 3.62
C LEU A 130 -18.28 -23.76 2.55
N ASN A 131 -19.47 -23.19 2.58
CA ASN A 131 -20.42 -23.33 1.47
C ASN A 131 -19.80 -22.69 0.21
N THR A 132 -19.94 -23.34 -0.94
CA THR A 132 -19.43 -22.86 -2.25
C THR A 132 -19.80 -21.41 -2.55
N ASN A 133 -21.03 -20.98 -2.21
CA ASN A 133 -21.44 -19.58 -2.40
C ASN A 133 -20.62 -18.63 -1.53
N THR A 134 -20.52 -18.92 -0.23
CA THR A 134 -19.72 -18.15 0.74
C THR A 134 -18.24 -18.14 0.37
N GLN A 135 -17.70 -19.25 -0.12
CA GLN A 135 -16.31 -19.33 -0.59
C GLN A 135 -16.08 -18.44 -1.81
N ASN A 136 -16.96 -18.46 -2.81
CA ASN A 136 -16.85 -17.61 -4.00
C ASN A 136 -16.92 -16.13 -3.61
N MET A 137 -17.93 -15.72 -2.81
CA MET A 137 -18.05 -14.34 -2.32
C MET A 137 -16.80 -13.87 -1.55
N PHE A 138 -16.22 -14.75 -0.73
CA PHE A 138 -15.02 -14.45 0.04
C PHE A 138 -13.78 -14.31 -0.86
N ASP A 139 -13.64 -15.21 -1.84
CA ASP A 139 -12.53 -15.20 -2.78
C ASP A 139 -12.57 -13.98 -3.72
N ASP A 140 -13.76 -13.58 -4.18
CA ASP A 140 -13.98 -12.37 -4.96
C ASP A 140 -13.63 -11.10 -4.16
N PHE A 141 -14.10 -10.99 -2.91
CA PHE A 141 -13.75 -9.88 -2.01
C PHE A 141 -12.23 -9.79 -1.76
N ILE A 142 -11.58 -10.93 -1.53
CA ILE A 142 -10.13 -11.01 -1.32
C ILE A 142 -9.35 -10.59 -2.58
N ALA A 143 -9.84 -10.97 -3.77
CA ALA A 143 -9.24 -10.57 -5.03
C ALA A 143 -9.39 -9.05 -5.26
N GLU A 144 -10.58 -8.50 -5.07
CA GLU A 144 -10.89 -7.07 -5.20
C GLU A 144 -9.99 -6.20 -4.30
N LYS A 145 -9.78 -6.62 -3.04
CA LYS A 145 -8.97 -5.88 -2.05
C LYS A 145 -7.48 -6.23 -2.07
N ASN A 146 -7.01 -7.06 -3.00
CA ASN A 146 -5.62 -7.54 -3.09
C ASN A 146 -5.11 -8.27 -1.81
N LEU A 147 -6.00 -8.89 -1.03
CA LEU A 147 -5.69 -9.53 0.26
C LEU A 147 -5.34 -11.03 0.12
N THR A 148 -4.89 -11.48 -1.05
CA THR A 148 -4.80 -12.92 -1.42
C THR A 148 -4.02 -13.81 -0.46
N LYS A 149 -3.03 -13.27 0.26
CA LYS A 149 -2.23 -14.00 1.27
C LYS A 149 -2.82 -13.98 2.68
N LYS A 150 -3.90 -13.25 2.92
CA LYS A 150 -4.44 -12.93 4.25
C LYS A 150 -5.75 -13.66 4.58
N LYS A 151 -6.16 -14.66 3.76
CA LYS A 151 -7.41 -15.43 3.95
C LYS A 151 -7.57 -15.97 5.38
N SER A 152 -6.55 -16.64 5.91
CA SER A 152 -6.56 -17.24 7.26
C SER A 152 -6.76 -16.19 8.35
N LEU A 153 -6.05 -15.06 8.25
CA LEU A 153 -6.10 -13.96 9.21
C LEU A 153 -7.45 -13.24 9.20
N ILE A 154 -8.09 -13.10 8.03
CA ILE A 154 -9.45 -12.53 7.95
C ILE A 154 -10.47 -13.46 8.62
N VAL A 155 -10.35 -14.78 8.44
CA VAL A 155 -11.23 -15.75 9.12
C VAL A 155 -11.01 -15.74 10.63
N GLU A 156 -9.75 -15.68 11.09
CA GLU A 156 -9.40 -15.59 12.51
C GLU A 156 -10.03 -14.35 13.17
N LEU A 157 -9.91 -13.18 12.54
CA LEU A 157 -10.49 -11.93 13.04
C LEU A 157 -12.03 -11.97 13.04
N ALA A 158 -12.65 -12.53 12.00
CA ALA A 158 -14.10 -12.68 11.95
C ALA A 158 -14.64 -13.62 13.05
N LEU A 159 -13.90 -14.69 13.39
CA LEU A 159 -14.23 -15.57 14.50
C LEU A 159 -14.03 -14.89 15.85
N GLU A 160 -12.93 -14.15 16.04
CA GLU A 160 -12.68 -13.38 17.26
C GLU A 160 -13.78 -12.34 17.52
N ASP A 161 -14.19 -11.59 16.49
CA ASP A 161 -15.22 -10.56 16.60
C ASP A 161 -16.61 -11.17 16.82
N PHE A 162 -16.89 -12.33 16.20
CA PHE A 162 -18.10 -13.10 16.50
C PHE A 162 -18.12 -13.57 17.96
N ILE A 163 -17.02 -14.14 18.47
CA ILE A 163 -16.93 -14.61 19.87
C ILE A 163 -17.10 -13.44 20.83
N LYS A 164 -16.40 -12.32 20.63
CA LYS A 164 -16.53 -11.11 21.48
C LYS A 164 -17.94 -10.53 21.51
N LYS A 165 -18.68 -10.63 20.41
CA LYS A 165 -20.05 -10.09 20.31
C LYS A 165 -21.08 -10.90 21.09
N TYR A 166 -20.81 -12.18 21.34
CA TYR A 166 -21.75 -13.13 21.96
C TYR A 166 -21.22 -13.79 23.25
N SER A 167 -20.14 -13.22 23.82
CA SER A 167 -19.54 -13.62 25.11
C SER A 167 -19.74 -12.55 26.19
#